data_AF-A0A9R1X7L2-F1
#
_entry.id   AF-A0A9R1X7L2-F1
#
_cell.length_a   1.000
_cell.length_b   1.000
_cell.length_c   1.000
_cell.angle_alpha   90.00
_cell.angle_beta   90.00
_cell.angle_gamma   90.00
#
_symmetry.space_group_name_H-M   'P 1'
#
loop_
_entity.id
_entity.type
_entity.pdbx_description
1 polymer ?
#
loop_
_entity_poly.entity_id
_entity_poly.type
_entity_poly.pdbx_seq_one_letter_code
_entity_poly.pdbx_strand_id
1 'polypeptide(L)'
;MSTVDKMLIKGIRSFDPENRNVITFYKPLTLIVGANGAGKTTIIECLKLSCTGELPPNARSGQSFIHDPKVAGETETKAQIKLRFKTAAGKDVVCIRSFQLTQKASKMEYKAIESVLQTINPNTGEKVCLSYRCADMDREIPALMGVSKAILENVIFVHQDEANWPLQDSSTLKKKFDDIFSATRYTKALEIIKKLHKDQAQEIKLSQKDLEKLQILKDAALKLRQCITQDHEESERLGSKMQDLDRHIQDVDAKIRQTEAILKEKRKLDDQVATKTAERSALFKEQQQRFEDLAEENDDPDEDLRKWNEQFNARIAVLQDKIKKSNRDIKDIETKSNISQQQINKYNGEVGKLKKEAEIYESLKKERDSTIQELYRQHNLGSLPKTPFSNDVASNHISRLNSRLKDLERNLDEKKKSMDEELKVAWNLYGDSSDRCKEVEAEKRAKLEIQRGTMARKKEKENERDKLERDISDDKMRLIDQKEKSLY
;
A
#
# COMPACT_ATOMS: atom_id res chain seq x y z
N MET A 1 -23.07 48.34 -45.43
CA MET A 1 -24.32 47.61 -45.76
C MET A 1 -23.94 46.32 -46.47
N SER A 2 -24.40 45.18 -45.97
CA SER A 2 -24.14 43.87 -46.59
C SER A 2 -24.97 43.71 -47.87
N THR A 3 -24.39 43.17 -48.95
CA THR A 3 -25.10 42.99 -50.23
C THR A 3 -24.68 41.71 -50.94
N VAL A 4 -25.62 41.02 -51.60
CA VAL A 4 -25.32 39.93 -52.52
C VAL A 4 -25.05 40.50 -53.91
N ASP A 5 -23.99 40.03 -54.58
CA ASP A 5 -23.56 40.61 -55.87
C ASP A 5 -23.69 39.62 -57.02
N LYS A 6 -23.13 38.41 -56.88
CA LYS A 6 -23.14 37.39 -57.93
C LYS A 6 -23.29 35.99 -57.36
N MET A 7 -23.99 35.11 -58.06
CA MET A 7 -24.10 33.71 -57.70
C MET A 7 -23.96 32.80 -58.92
N LEU A 8 -23.20 31.72 -58.78
CA LEU A 8 -23.11 30.62 -59.73
C LEU A 8 -23.69 29.36 -59.08
N ILE A 9 -24.59 28.70 -59.79
CA ILE A 9 -25.22 27.45 -59.36
C ILE A 9 -24.89 26.37 -60.38
N LYS A 10 -24.35 25.24 -59.91
CA LYS A 10 -24.01 24.06 -60.71
C LYS A 10 -24.57 22.81 -60.06
N GLY A 11 -25.17 21.93 -60.85
CA GLY A 11 -25.61 20.60 -60.40
C GLY A 11 -26.69 20.63 -59.32
N ILE A 12 -27.53 21.67 -59.27
CA ILE A 12 -28.63 21.81 -58.30
C ILE A 12 -29.96 21.78 -59.04
N ARG A 13 -30.83 20.80 -58.74
CA ARG A 13 -32.13 20.59 -59.40
C ARG A 13 -32.05 20.72 -60.93
N SER A 14 -32.67 21.74 -61.53
CA SER A 14 -32.67 21.98 -62.98
C SER A 14 -31.40 22.64 -63.52
N PHE A 15 -30.46 23.05 -62.65
CA PHE A 15 -29.18 23.62 -63.07
C PHE A 15 -28.19 22.50 -63.38
N ASP A 16 -27.76 22.48 -64.63
CA ASP A 16 -26.77 21.54 -65.17
C ASP A 16 -25.45 21.57 -64.36
N PRO A 17 -24.78 20.42 -64.14
CA PRO A 17 -23.46 20.38 -63.49
C PRO A 17 -22.38 21.23 -64.19
N GLU A 18 -22.45 21.34 -65.53
CA GLU A 18 -21.53 22.13 -66.34
C GLU A 18 -21.98 23.59 -66.54
N ASN A 19 -23.07 24.01 -65.89
CA ASN A 19 -23.62 25.36 -66.03
C ASN A 19 -22.58 26.45 -65.74
N ARG A 20 -22.35 27.34 -66.71
CA ARG A 20 -21.42 28.48 -66.59
C ARG A 20 -22.12 29.82 -66.36
N ASN A 21 -23.45 29.83 -66.32
CA ASN A 21 -24.23 31.06 -66.21
C ASN A 21 -24.17 31.62 -64.79
N VAL A 22 -23.77 32.89 -64.68
CA VAL A 22 -23.67 33.63 -63.42
C VAL A 22 -24.86 34.57 -63.28
N ILE A 23 -25.59 34.44 -62.18
CA ILE A 23 -26.67 35.34 -61.81
C ILE A 23 -26.04 36.58 -61.17
N THR A 24 -26.40 37.77 -61.65
CA THR A 24 -25.96 39.05 -61.07
C THR A 24 -27.14 39.71 -60.37
N PHE A 25 -26.95 40.09 -59.11
CA PHE A 25 -27.95 40.78 -58.30
C PHE A 25 -27.71 42.29 -58.37
N TYR A 26 -28.76 43.02 -58.74
CA TYR A 26 -28.77 44.47 -58.92
C TYR A 26 -29.46 45.16 -57.74
N LYS A 27 -29.09 46.43 -57.54
CA LYS A 27 -29.62 47.31 -56.49
C LYS A 27 -30.44 48.43 -57.14
N PRO A 28 -31.56 48.87 -56.54
CA PRO A 28 -32.16 48.34 -55.31
C PRO A 28 -33.02 47.07 -55.56
N LEU A 29 -33.32 46.74 -56.82
CA LEU A 29 -34.25 45.67 -57.20
C LEU A 29 -33.63 44.73 -58.23
N THR A 30 -33.83 43.42 -58.02
CA THR A 30 -33.53 42.37 -58.99
C THR A 30 -34.82 41.63 -59.33
N LEU A 31 -35.24 41.65 -60.59
CA LEU A 31 -36.43 40.95 -61.07
C LEU A 31 -36.01 39.60 -61.69
N ILE A 32 -36.53 38.49 -61.16
CA ILE A 32 -36.29 37.13 -61.68
C ILE A 32 -37.59 36.59 -62.26
N VAL A 33 -37.68 36.51 -63.58
CA VAL A 33 -38.85 36.01 -64.33
C VAL A 33 -38.51 34.77 -65.13
N GLY A 34 -39.52 33.96 -65.42
CA GLY A 34 -39.38 32.72 -66.20
C GLY A 34 -40.60 31.81 -66.03
N ALA A 35 -40.72 30.81 -66.89
CA ALA A 35 -41.79 29.83 -66.81
C ALA A 35 -41.79 29.04 -65.48
N ASN A 36 -42.90 28.36 -65.18
CA ASN A 36 -42.94 27.42 -64.05
C ASN A 36 -41.94 26.29 -64.30
N GLY A 37 -41.20 25.89 -63.27
CA GLY A 37 -40.12 24.92 -63.39
C GLY A 37 -38.78 25.48 -63.91
N ALA A 38 -38.68 26.77 -64.28
CA ALA A 38 -37.42 27.38 -64.74
C ALA A 38 -36.33 27.55 -63.65
N GLY A 39 -36.56 27.07 -62.43
CA GLY A 39 -35.59 27.15 -61.33
C GLY A 39 -35.59 28.45 -60.51
N LYS A 40 -36.61 29.30 -60.63
CA LYS A 40 -36.72 30.56 -59.87
C LYS A 40 -36.64 30.35 -58.35
N THR A 41 -37.44 29.43 -57.81
CA THR A 41 -37.44 29.09 -56.38
C THR A 41 -36.10 28.49 -55.97
N THR A 42 -35.48 27.67 -56.82
CA THR A 42 -34.15 27.10 -56.61
C THR A 42 -33.07 28.16 -56.41
N ILE A 43 -33.16 29.32 -57.09
CA ILE A 43 -32.21 30.43 -56.87
C ILE A 43 -32.29 30.95 -55.43
N ILE A 44 -33.51 31.09 -54.90
CA ILE A 44 -33.72 31.54 -53.50
C ILE A 44 -33.29 30.47 -52.51
N GLU A 45 -33.57 29.20 -52.79
CA GLU A 45 -33.07 28.07 -52.00
C GLU A 45 -31.53 28.04 -51.94
N CYS A 46 -30.84 28.29 -53.05
CA CYS A 46 -29.39 28.38 -53.11
C CYS A 46 -28.85 29.56 -52.29
N LEU A 47 -29.54 30.71 -52.29
CA LEU A 47 -29.19 31.85 -51.43
C LEU A 47 -29.36 31.49 -49.94
N LYS A 48 -30.49 30.89 -49.56
CA LYS A 48 -30.76 30.42 -48.19
C LYS A 48 -29.65 29.46 -47.74
N LEU A 49 -29.40 28.40 -48.51
CA LEU A 49 -28.41 27.38 -48.19
C LEU A 49 -26.99 27.95 -48.10
N SER A 50 -26.61 28.86 -49.01
CA SER A 50 -25.29 29.49 -48.98
C SER A 50 -25.08 30.27 -47.69
N CYS A 51 -26.11 31.00 -47.23
CA CYS A 51 -26.01 31.91 -46.09
C CYS A 51 -26.23 31.23 -44.73
N THR A 52 -27.10 30.21 -44.65
CA THR A 52 -27.53 29.62 -43.36
C THR A 52 -27.14 28.15 -43.19
N GLY A 53 -26.78 27.46 -44.28
CA GLY A 53 -26.54 26.01 -44.29
C GLY A 53 -27.78 25.15 -44.29
N GLU A 54 -28.98 25.75 -44.23
CA GLU A 54 -30.24 25.01 -44.19
C GLU A 54 -30.67 24.54 -45.58
N LEU A 55 -31.02 23.26 -45.67
CA LEU A 55 -31.59 22.68 -46.88
C LEU A 55 -33.06 23.07 -47.04
N PRO A 56 -33.61 23.06 -48.27
CA PRO A 56 -35.05 23.27 -48.48
C PRO A 56 -35.91 22.21 -47.78
N PRO A 57 -37.13 22.54 -47.32
CA PRO A 57 -37.97 21.64 -46.54
C PRO A 57 -38.32 20.33 -47.27
N ASN A 58 -38.42 20.38 -48.61
CA ASN A 58 -38.74 19.23 -49.44
C ASN A 58 -37.51 18.44 -49.92
N ALA A 59 -36.33 18.67 -49.33
CA ALA A 59 -35.07 18.09 -49.78
C ALA A 59 -34.83 16.62 -49.32
N ARG A 60 -35.74 16.00 -48.54
CA ARG A 60 -35.65 14.67 -47.86
C ARG A 60 -34.43 14.50 -46.95
N SER A 61 -33.22 14.59 -47.51
CA SER A 61 -31.90 14.60 -46.83
C SER A 61 -30.82 15.17 -47.76
N GLY A 62 -31.17 16.16 -48.60
CA GLY A 62 -30.29 16.78 -49.61
C GLY A 62 -30.33 16.11 -50.98
N GLN A 63 -30.86 14.90 -51.10
CA GLN A 63 -30.88 14.12 -52.34
C GLN A 63 -31.69 14.78 -53.46
N SER A 64 -32.88 15.29 -53.18
CA SER A 64 -33.74 15.94 -54.19
C SER A 64 -33.33 17.37 -54.51
N PHE A 65 -32.30 17.89 -53.84
CA PHE A 65 -31.75 19.21 -54.09
C PHE A 65 -30.63 19.16 -55.14
N ILE A 66 -29.82 18.09 -55.15
CA ILE A 66 -28.78 17.88 -56.15
C ILE A 66 -29.40 17.36 -57.45
N HIS A 67 -28.84 17.77 -58.60
CA HIS A 67 -29.27 17.28 -59.91
C HIS A 67 -29.08 15.75 -59.98
N ASP A 68 -30.13 15.02 -60.36
CA ASP A 68 -30.16 13.55 -60.31
C ASP A 68 -29.18 12.96 -61.35
N PRO A 69 -28.15 12.18 -60.94
CA PRO A 69 -27.19 11.57 -61.85
C PRO A 69 -27.85 10.71 -62.96
N LYS A 70 -29.02 10.14 -62.68
CA LYS A 70 -29.77 9.32 -63.64
C LYS A 70 -30.24 10.09 -64.86
N VAL A 71 -30.45 11.40 -64.74
CA VAL A 71 -30.91 12.26 -65.84
C VAL A 71 -29.80 12.40 -66.90
N ALA A 72 -28.54 12.45 -66.46
CA ALA A 72 -27.37 12.53 -67.33
C ALA A 72 -26.78 11.15 -67.69
N GLY A 73 -27.26 10.06 -67.08
CA GLY A 73 -26.69 8.72 -67.23
C GLY A 73 -25.34 8.55 -66.52
N GLU A 74 -25.03 9.39 -65.54
CA GLU A 74 -23.78 9.37 -64.77
C GLU A 74 -23.96 8.64 -63.42
N THR A 75 -22.86 8.15 -62.85
CA THR A 75 -22.86 7.48 -61.54
C THR A 75 -22.78 8.46 -60.36
N GLU A 76 -22.30 9.68 -60.61
CA GLU A 76 -22.21 10.74 -59.62
C GLU A 76 -22.50 12.11 -60.22
N THR A 77 -23.16 12.98 -59.46
CA THR A 77 -23.30 14.40 -59.80
C THR A 77 -22.58 15.24 -58.75
N LYS A 78 -21.69 16.13 -59.20
CA LYS A 78 -21.07 17.15 -58.36
C LYS A 78 -21.84 18.46 -58.50
N ALA A 79 -22.14 19.07 -57.37
CA ALA A 79 -22.84 20.32 -57.31
C ALA A 79 -22.05 21.36 -56.55
N GLN A 80 -22.20 22.62 -56.96
CA GLN A 80 -21.51 23.72 -56.32
C GLN A 80 -22.37 24.98 -56.37
N ILE A 81 -22.42 25.68 -55.25
CA ILE A 81 -23.01 27.02 -55.15
C ILE A 81 -21.88 27.96 -54.77
N LYS A 82 -21.65 28.98 -55.61
CA LYS A 82 -20.64 30.00 -55.38
C LYS A 82 -21.32 31.37 -55.29
N LEU A 83 -21.41 31.90 -54.08
CA LEU A 83 -22.04 33.17 -53.77
C LEU A 83 -20.99 34.22 -53.42
N ARG A 84 -20.97 35.32 -54.18
CA ARG A 84 -20.21 36.53 -53.85
C ARG A 84 -21.14 37.53 -53.15
N PHE A 85 -20.71 37.98 -51.98
CA PHE A 85 -21.39 39.00 -51.21
C PHE A 85 -20.38 39.95 -50.57
N LYS A 86 -20.83 41.15 -50.26
CA LYS A 86 -20.10 42.16 -49.51
C LYS A 86 -20.52 42.09 -48.05
N THR A 87 -19.55 42.02 -47.14
CA THR A 87 -19.80 41.93 -45.68
C THR A 87 -20.35 43.24 -45.12
N ALA A 88 -20.82 43.21 -43.87
CA ALA A 88 -21.22 44.42 -43.15
C ALA A 88 -20.08 45.47 -43.10
N ALA A 89 -18.82 45.01 -43.02
CA ALA A 89 -17.61 45.82 -43.05
C ALA A 89 -17.16 46.25 -44.46
N GLY A 90 -17.94 45.95 -45.51
CA GLY A 90 -17.66 46.40 -46.87
C GLY A 90 -16.63 45.56 -47.64
N LYS A 91 -16.17 44.42 -47.09
CA LYS A 91 -15.20 43.53 -47.73
C LYS A 91 -15.90 42.53 -48.66
N ASP A 92 -15.30 42.25 -49.81
CA ASP A 92 -15.81 41.25 -50.75
C ASP A 92 -15.42 39.84 -50.32
N VAL A 93 -16.41 38.97 -50.21
CA VAL A 93 -16.28 37.59 -49.76
C VAL A 93 -16.99 36.66 -50.73
N VAL A 94 -16.40 35.49 -50.97
CA VAL A 94 -16.99 34.45 -51.80
C VAL A 94 -17.16 33.18 -50.97
N CYS A 95 -18.41 32.79 -50.76
CA CYS A 95 -18.76 31.50 -50.18
C CYS A 95 -18.89 30.46 -51.31
N ILE A 96 -18.27 29.30 -51.12
CA ILE A 96 -18.40 28.15 -52.01
C ILE A 96 -18.88 26.96 -51.19
N ARG A 97 -20.05 26.42 -51.51
CA ARG A 97 -20.55 25.16 -50.96
C ARG A 97 -20.52 24.09 -52.04
N SER A 98 -19.85 22.98 -51.78
CA SER A 98 -19.75 21.86 -52.73
C SER A 98 -20.43 20.61 -52.16
N PHE A 99 -21.17 19.92 -53.02
CA PHE A 99 -21.97 18.74 -52.68
C PHE A 99 -21.75 17.65 -53.72
N GLN A 100 -22.00 16.41 -53.32
CA GLN A 100 -21.94 15.23 -54.19
C GLN A 100 -23.18 14.39 -53.96
N LEU A 101 -23.77 13.92 -55.05
CA LEU A 101 -24.80 12.89 -55.02
C LEU A 101 -24.30 11.69 -55.81
N THR A 102 -24.12 10.55 -55.14
CA THR A 102 -23.63 9.33 -55.75
C THR A 102 -24.76 8.30 -55.82
N GLN A 103 -24.95 7.71 -57.01
CA GLN A 103 -25.88 6.62 -57.20
C GLN A 103 -25.22 5.31 -56.76
N LYS A 104 -25.64 4.75 -55.63
CA LYS A 104 -25.30 3.38 -55.21
C LYS A 104 -26.37 2.40 -55.68
N ALA A 105 -26.07 1.11 -55.63
CA ALA A 105 -26.93 0.03 -56.12
C ALA A 105 -28.38 0.09 -55.61
N SER A 106 -28.60 0.48 -54.35
CA SER A 106 -29.94 0.52 -53.72
C SER A 106 -30.40 1.90 -53.27
N LYS A 107 -29.53 2.92 -53.25
CA LYS A 107 -29.86 4.25 -52.71
C LYS A 107 -29.02 5.36 -53.32
N MET A 108 -29.57 6.56 -53.31
CA MET A 108 -28.80 7.79 -53.56
C MET A 108 -28.10 8.22 -52.27
N GLU A 109 -26.80 8.49 -52.33
CA GLU A 109 -26.02 8.98 -51.19
C GLU A 109 -25.64 10.44 -51.41
N TYR A 110 -26.17 11.32 -50.56
CA TYR A 110 -25.82 12.74 -50.53
C TYR A 110 -24.65 12.97 -49.57
N LYS A 111 -23.67 13.76 -50.01
CA LYS A 111 -22.51 14.16 -49.21
C LYS A 111 -22.21 15.64 -49.41
N ALA A 112 -22.18 16.41 -48.33
CA ALA A 112 -21.57 17.74 -48.34
C ALA A 112 -20.04 17.57 -48.31
N ILE A 113 -19.34 18.11 -49.32
CA ILE A 113 -17.91 17.88 -49.52
C ILE A 113 -17.10 18.93 -48.76
N GLU A 114 -17.02 20.13 -49.31
CA GLU A 114 -16.14 21.19 -48.84
C GLU A 114 -16.88 22.53 -48.91
N SER A 115 -16.64 23.32 -47.86
CA SER A 115 -17.18 24.64 -47.64
C SER A 115 -16.01 25.62 -47.56
N VAL A 116 -15.81 26.40 -48.62
CA VAL A 116 -14.66 27.31 -48.74
C VAL A 116 -15.12 28.76 -48.67
N LEU A 117 -14.48 29.54 -47.80
CA LEU A 117 -14.65 30.97 -47.73
C LEU A 117 -13.42 31.65 -48.33
N GLN A 118 -13.58 32.33 -49.46
CA GLN A 118 -12.51 33.10 -50.09
C GLN A 118 -12.71 34.58 -49.77
N THR A 119 -11.66 35.19 -49.22
CA THR A 119 -11.62 36.64 -48.97
C THR A 119 -10.52 37.26 -49.82
N ILE A 120 -10.75 38.46 -50.32
CA ILE A 120 -9.72 39.22 -51.03
C ILE A 120 -9.07 40.16 -50.02
N ASN A 121 -7.75 40.05 -49.85
CA ASN A 121 -7.03 40.97 -48.99
C ASN A 121 -6.97 42.35 -49.68
N PRO A 122 -7.58 43.40 -49.10
CA PRO A 122 -7.63 44.71 -49.74
C PRO A 122 -6.25 45.38 -49.88
N ASN A 123 -5.26 44.95 -49.09
CA ASN A 123 -3.91 45.55 -49.11
C ASN A 123 -2.96 44.88 -50.10
N THR A 124 -3.12 43.57 -50.35
CA THR A 124 -2.22 42.81 -51.23
C THR A 124 -2.88 42.37 -52.54
N GLY A 125 -4.21 42.46 -52.65
CA GLY A 125 -4.97 41.94 -53.79
C GLY A 125 -5.02 40.40 -53.87
N GLU A 126 -4.36 39.70 -52.95
CA GLU A 126 -4.30 38.25 -52.94
C GLU A 126 -5.61 37.62 -52.44
N LYS A 127 -5.96 36.50 -53.05
CA LYS A 127 -7.12 35.68 -52.63
C LYS A 127 -6.67 34.75 -51.51
N VAL A 128 -7.17 35.00 -50.32
CA VAL A 128 -6.96 34.13 -49.15
C VAL A 128 -8.15 33.18 -49.05
N CYS A 129 -7.89 31.89 -49.26
CA CYS A 129 -8.88 30.83 -49.11
C CYS A 129 -8.77 30.24 -47.70
N LEU A 130 -9.85 30.35 -46.92
CA LEU A 130 -9.99 29.70 -45.63
C LEU A 130 -11.00 28.56 -45.80
N SER A 131 -10.52 27.31 -45.66
CA SER A 131 -11.39 26.13 -45.65
C SER A 131 -11.93 25.97 -44.21
N TYR A 132 -13.26 25.97 -44.07
CA TYR A 132 -13.94 25.83 -42.78
C TYR A 132 -14.69 24.50 -42.74
N ARG A 133 -14.91 23.95 -41.53
CA ARG A 133 -15.93 22.91 -41.37
C ARG A 133 -17.30 23.53 -41.69
N CYS A 134 -18.21 22.74 -42.28
CA CYS A 134 -19.54 23.24 -42.67
C CYS A 134 -20.28 23.96 -41.53
N ALA A 135 -20.21 23.41 -40.30
CA ALA A 135 -20.85 24.00 -39.12
C ALA A 135 -20.27 25.35 -38.70
N ASP A 136 -18.96 25.57 -38.92
CA ASP A 136 -18.33 26.86 -38.62
C ASP A 136 -18.76 27.90 -39.66
N MET A 137 -18.88 27.51 -40.94
CA MET A 137 -19.34 28.41 -42.00
C MET A 137 -20.79 28.86 -41.83
N ASP A 138 -21.66 27.97 -41.33
CA ASP A 138 -23.07 28.28 -41.01
C ASP A 138 -23.21 29.33 -39.90
N ARG A 139 -22.17 29.50 -39.06
CA ARG A 139 -22.09 30.53 -38.04
C ARG A 139 -21.39 31.80 -38.55
N GLU A 140 -20.31 31.65 -39.30
CA GLU A 140 -19.46 32.75 -39.76
C GLU A 140 -20.13 33.59 -40.85
N ILE A 141 -20.84 32.99 -41.83
CA ILE A 141 -21.46 33.77 -42.91
C ILE A 141 -22.53 34.76 -42.41
N PRO A 142 -23.50 34.35 -41.56
CA PRO A 142 -24.43 35.29 -40.96
C PRO A 142 -23.72 36.42 -40.19
N ALA A 143 -22.68 36.09 -39.43
CA ALA A 143 -21.87 37.06 -38.69
C ALA A 143 -21.18 38.07 -39.62
N LEU A 144 -20.56 37.60 -40.72
CA LEU A 144 -19.94 38.44 -41.75
C LEU A 144 -20.94 39.32 -42.49
N MET A 145 -22.16 38.82 -42.72
CA MET A 145 -23.26 39.61 -43.28
C MET A 145 -23.84 40.62 -42.29
N GLY A 146 -23.55 40.47 -40.98
CA GLY A 146 -24.07 41.33 -39.91
C GLY A 146 -25.55 41.08 -39.60
N VAL A 147 -26.07 39.89 -39.91
CA VAL A 147 -27.48 39.52 -39.73
C VAL A 147 -27.55 38.16 -39.04
N SER A 148 -28.49 37.95 -38.12
CA SER A 148 -28.62 36.65 -37.44
C SER A 148 -29.07 35.56 -38.43
N LYS A 149 -28.65 34.31 -38.19
CA LYS A 149 -29.08 33.15 -38.99
C LYS A 149 -30.62 33.08 -39.07
N ALA A 150 -31.30 33.30 -37.95
CA ALA A 150 -32.76 33.28 -37.88
C ALA A 150 -33.43 34.35 -38.76
N ILE A 151 -32.84 35.55 -38.89
CA ILE A 151 -33.36 36.59 -39.80
C ILE A 151 -33.12 36.20 -41.26
N LEU A 152 -31.94 35.68 -41.60
CA LEU A 152 -31.66 35.18 -42.95
C LEU A 152 -32.63 34.07 -43.37
N GLU A 153 -32.99 33.18 -42.43
CA GLU A 153 -33.84 32.03 -42.68
C GLU A 153 -35.34 32.35 -42.69
N ASN A 154 -35.80 33.15 -41.72
CA ASN A 154 -37.23 33.35 -41.45
C ASN A 154 -37.77 34.70 -41.96
N VAL A 155 -36.90 35.59 -42.43
CA VAL A 155 -37.30 36.92 -42.92
C VAL A 155 -36.76 37.22 -44.32
N ILE A 156 -35.46 36.99 -44.59
CA ILE A 156 -34.83 37.41 -45.86
C ILE A 156 -34.96 36.34 -46.96
N PHE A 157 -34.53 35.12 -46.71
CA PHE A 157 -34.55 34.01 -47.68
C PHE A 157 -35.55 32.92 -47.27
N VAL A 158 -36.78 33.35 -46.96
CA VAL A 158 -37.87 32.43 -46.59
C VAL A 158 -38.22 31.55 -47.78
N HIS A 159 -38.41 30.26 -47.52
CA HIS A 159 -38.85 29.33 -48.54
C HIS A 159 -40.29 29.65 -48.96
N GLN A 160 -40.63 29.46 -50.24
CA GLN A 160 -41.96 29.77 -50.77
C GLN A 160 -43.07 29.06 -49.98
N ASP A 161 -42.90 27.78 -49.66
CA ASP A 161 -43.87 26.98 -48.89
C ASP A 161 -43.98 27.41 -47.42
N GLU A 162 -43.00 28.18 -46.91
CA GLU A 162 -42.93 28.63 -45.51
C GLU A 162 -43.26 30.13 -45.38
N ALA A 163 -43.51 30.84 -46.48
CA ALA A 163 -43.67 32.29 -46.49
C ALA A 163 -44.87 32.80 -45.67
N ASN A 164 -45.88 31.94 -45.45
CA ASN A 164 -47.06 32.25 -44.66
C ASN A 164 -46.89 31.92 -43.16
N TRP A 165 -45.68 31.63 -42.68
CA TRP A 165 -45.43 31.34 -41.26
C TRP A 165 -45.98 32.39 -40.27
N PRO A 166 -46.07 33.71 -40.59
CA PRO A 166 -46.69 34.67 -39.67
C PRO A 166 -48.19 34.45 -39.45
N LEU A 167 -48.85 33.71 -40.33
CA LEU A 167 -50.28 33.37 -40.27
C LEU A 167 -50.53 31.96 -39.75
N GLN A 168 -49.48 31.21 -39.40
CA GLN A 168 -49.59 29.87 -38.84
C GLN A 168 -50.00 29.91 -37.36
N ASP A 169 -50.15 28.73 -36.77
CA ASP A 169 -50.58 28.57 -35.38
C ASP A 169 -49.63 29.23 -34.37
N SER A 170 -50.17 29.55 -33.19
CA SER A 170 -49.47 30.27 -32.12
C SER A 170 -48.14 29.61 -31.71
N SER A 171 -48.03 28.28 -31.80
CA SER A 171 -46.80 27.57 -31.40
C SER A 171 -45.67 27.79 -32.42
N THR A 172 -45.98 27.67 -33.72
CA THR A 172 -45.03 27.89 -34.80
C THR A 172 -44.60 29.35 -34.86
N LEU A 173 -45.57 30.26 -34.72
CA LEU A 173 -45.34 31.70 -34.64
C LEU A 173 -44.37 32.04 -33.50
N LYS A 174 -44.69 31.60 -32.27
CA LYS A 174 -43.85 31.85 -31.10
C LYS A 174 -42.44 31.31 -31.26
N LYS A 175 -42.28 30.11 -31.81
CA LYS A 175 -40.96 29.53 -32.07
C LYS A 175 -40.12 30.40 -33.01
N LYS A 176 -40.69 30.82 -34.14
CA LYS A 176 -39.99 31.69 -35.10
C LYS A 176 -39.66 33.07 -34.50
N PHE A 177 -40.55 33.63 -33.68
CA PHE A 177 -40.28 34.85 -32.90
C PHE A 177 -39.13 34.65 -31.90
N ASP A 178 -39.17 33.59 -31.10
CA ASP A 178 -38.13 33.27 -30.13
C ASP A 178 -36.76 33.07 -30.80
N ASP A 179 -36.73 32.46 -31.99
CA ASP A 179 -35.53 32.29 -32.80
C ASP A 179 -35.00 33.64 -33.35
N ILE A 180 -35.88 34.50 -33.87
CA ILE A 180 -35.54 35.83 -34.39
C ILE A 180 -34.98 36.74 -33.29
N PHE A 181 -35.64 36.78 -32.13
CA PHE A 181 -35.27 37.65 -31.01
C PHE A 181 -34.25 37.02 -30.07
N SER A 182 -33.92 35.74 -30.25
CA SER A 182 -32.96 34.99 -29.40
C SER A 182 -33.27 35.08 -27.89
N ALA A 183 -34.53 35.28 -27.52
CA ALA A 183 -34.97 35.52 -26.14
C ALA A 183 -34.70 34.31 -25.22
N THR A 184 -34.60 33.12 -25.79
CA THR A 184 -34.35 31.85 -25.09
C THR A 184 -32.99 31.77 -24.39
N ARG A 185 -32.00 32.57 -24.82
CA ARG A 185 -30.68 32.61 -24.16
C ARG A 185 -30.76 33.29 -22.80
N TYR A 186 -31.48 34.41 -22.72
CA TYR A 186 -31.63 35.17 -21.48
C TYR A 186 -32.51 34.43 -20.46
N THR A 187 -33.57 33.76 -20.91
CA THR A 187 -34.41 32.96 -20.02
C THR A 187 -33.64 31.79 -19.39
N LYS A 188 -32.84 31.06 -20.19
CA LYS A 188 -31.96 29.99 -19.68
C LYS A 188 -30.91 30.50 -18.70
N ALA A 189 -30.29 31.65 -18.99
CA ALA A 189 -29.33 32.25 -18.07
C ALA A 189 -29.97 32.60 -16.71
N LEU A 190 -31.18 33.16 -16.73
CA LEU A 190 -31.94 33.45 -15.51
C LEU A 190 -32.31 32.19 -14.72
N GLU A 191 -32.68 31.09 -15.38
CA GLU A 191 -32.93 29.81 -14.73
C GLU A 191 -31.69 29.26 -14.02
N ILE A 192 -30.52 29.34 -14.66
CA ILE A 192 -29.25 28.92 -14.06
C ILE A 192 -28.92 29.77 -12.84
N ILE A 193 -29.07 31.10 -12.94
CA ILE A 193 -28.83 32.02 -11.81
C ILE A 193 -29.76 31.69 -10.64
N LYS A 194 -31.05 31.48 -10.89
CA LYS A 194 -32.02 31.08 -9.85
C LYS A 194 -31.65 29.77 -9.17
N LYS A 195 -31.17 28.79 -9.95
CA LYS A 195 -30.71 27.51 -9.42
C LYS A 195 -29.50 27.70 -8.49
N LEU A 196 -28.48 28.41 -8.95
CA LEU A 196 -27.27 28.68 -8.15
C LEU A 196 -27.58 29.41 -6.84
N HIS A 197 -28.47 30.41 -6.89
CA HIS A 197 -28.91 31.11 -5.68
C HIS A 197 -29.57 30.17 -4.67
N LYS A 198 -30.41 29.24 -5.14
CA LYS A 198 -31.06 28.23 -4.28
C LYS A 198 -30.04 27.28 -3.64
N ASP A 199 -29.08 26.81 -4.43
CA ASP A 199 -28.05 25.88 -3.98
C ASP A 199 -27.15 26.53 -2.91
N GLN A 200 -26.70 27.77 -3.14
CA GLN A 200 -25.93 28.54 -2.16
C GLN A 200 -26.70 28.81 -0.87
N ALA A 201 -27.99 29.16 -0.96
CA ALA A 201 -28.82 29.38 0.22
C ALA A 201 -28.97 28.10 1.08
N GLN A 202 -28.97 26.93 0.44
CA GLN A 202 -28.99 25.65 1.15
C GLN A 202 -27.65 25.35 1.82
N GLU A 203 -26.53 25.61 1.15
CA GLU A 203 -25.18 25.45 1.70
C GLU A 203 -24.97 26.33 2.93
N ILE A 204 -25.35 27.61 2.85
CA ILE A 204 -25.28 28.54 3.99
C ILE A 204 -26.04 28.00 5.21
N LYS A 205 -27.24 27.45 5.01
CA LYS A 205 -28.03 26.86 6.10
C LYS A 205 -27.36 25.64 6.73
N LEU A 206 -26.68 24.82 5.94
CA LEU A 206 -25.93 23.67 6.45
C LEU A 206 -24.71 24.14 7.26
N SER A 207 -23.93 25.08 6.71
CA SER A 207 -22.78 25.65 7.42
C SER A 207 -23.17 26.34 8.72
N GLN A 208 -24.33 27.00 8.78
CA GLN A 208 -24.85 27.59 10.03
C GLN A 208 -25.13 26.52 11.09
N LYS A 209 -25.75 25.39 10.73
CA LYS A 209 -25.99 24.27 11.65
C LYS A 209 -24.69 23.63 12.13
N ASP A 210 -23.71 23.48 11.23
CA ASP A 210 -22.40 22.95 11.59
C ASP A 210 -21.66 23.88 12.54
N LEU A 211 -21.77 25.19 12.35
CA LEU A 211 -21.22 26.20 13.24
C LEU A 211 -21.84 26.10 14.65
N GLU A 212 -23.17 25.99 14.75
CA GLU A 212 -23.86 25.80 16.04
C GLU A 212 -23.37 24.53 16.76
N LYS A 213 -23.23 23.42 16.04
CA LYS A 213 -22.70 22.17 16.59
C LYS A 213 -21.26 22.32 17.08
N LEU A 214 -20.39 22.97 16.29
CA LEU A 214 -19.00 23.23 16.67
C LEU A 214 -18.90 24.14 17.89
N GLN A 215 -19.80 25.13 18.02
CA GLN A 215 -19.89 26.01 19.19
C GLN A 215 -20.18 25.18 20.45
N ILE A 216 -21.18 24.29 20.41
CA ILE A 216 -21.52 23.41 21.53
C ILE A 216 -20.34 22.51 21.93
N LEU A 217 -19.65 21.92 20.95
CA LEU A 217 -18.47 21.07 21.19
C LEU A 217 -17.32 21.86 21.82
N LYS A 218 -17.07 23.09 21.35
CA LYS A 218 -16.06 23.99 21.92
C LYS A 218 -16.38 24.32 23.37
N ASP A 219 -17.62 24.67 23.68
CA ASP A 219 -18.03 25.03 25.04
C ASP A 219 -17.92 23.82 25.99
N ALA A 220 -18.28 22.62 25.52
CA ALA A 220 -18.08 21.37 26.27
C ALA A 220 -16.59 21.09 26.54
N ALA A 221 -15.72 21.27 25.54
CA ALA A 221 -14.28 21.10 25.68
C ALA A 221 -13.66 22.12 26.66
N LEU A 222 -14.14 23.36 26.66
CA LEU A 222 -13.71 24.39 27.61
C LEU A 222 -14.10 24.04 29.04
N LYS A 223 -15.33 23.55 29.27
CA LYS A 223 -15.77 23.07 30.59
C LYS A 223 -14.90 21.91 31.09
N LEU A 224 -14.63 20.93 30.24
CA LEU A 224 -13.76 19.80 30.59
C LEU A 224 -12.34 20.26 30.97
N ARG A 225 -11.77 21.23 30.23
CA ARG A 225 -10.47 21.81 30.59
C ARG A 225 -10.49 22.47 31.96
N GLN A 226 -11.54 23.23 32.27
CA GLN A 226 -11.67 23.85 33.59
C GLN A 226 -11.77 22.81 34.72
N CYS A 227 -12.54 21.73 34.52
CA CYS A 227 -12.60 20.64 35.50
C CYS A 227 -11.23 19.98 35.69
N ILE A 228 -10.50 19.69 34.61
CA ILE A 228 -9.15 19.11 34.71
C ILE A 228 -8.21 20.02 35.49
N THR A 229 -8.25 21.33 35.27
CA THR A 229 -7.44 22.29 36.03
C THR A 229 -7.80 22.27 37.51
N GLN A 230 -9.10 22.27 37.85
CA GLN A 230 -9.55 22.19 39.24
C GLN A 230 -9.14 20.88 39.93
N ASP A 231 -9.31 19.74 39.25
CA ASP A 231 -8.91 18.44 39.77
C ASP A 231 -7.39 18.37 39.98
N HIS A 232 -6.60 19.01 39.11
CA HIS A 232 -5.16 19.10 39.24
C HIS A 232 -4.75 19.92 40.48
N GLU A 233 -5.35 21.10 40.67
CA GLU A 233 -5.12 21.93 41.86
C GLU A 233 -5.49 21.19 43.16
N GLU A 234 -6.61 20.45 43.15
CA GLU A 234 -7.00 19.64 44.31
C GLU A 234 -6.03 18.49 44.58
N SER A 235 -5.54 17.83 43.52
CA SER A 235 -4.53 16.77 43.61
C SER A 235 -3.20 17.28 44.19
N GLU A 236 -2.72 18.44 43.75
CA GLU A 236 -1.52 19.08 44.32
C GLU A 236 -1.71 19.44 45.81
N ARG A 237 -2.90 19.95 46.16
CA ARG A 237 -3.24 20.24 47.56
C ARG A 237 -3.23 18.98 48.43
N LEU A 238 -3.80 17.89 47.93
CA LEU A 238 -3.81 16.60 48.63
C LEU A 238 -2.40 16.01 48.72
N GLY A 239 -1.60 16.08 47.65
CA GLY A 239 -0.20 15.65 47.64
C GLY A 239 0.64 16.39 48.68
N SER A 240 0.43 17.70 48.84
CA SER A 240 1.10 18.51 49.87
C SER A 240 0.71 18.04 51.28
N LYS A 241 -0.59 17.79 51.53
CA LYS A 241 -1.05 17.25 52.83
C LYS A 241 -0.47 15.86 53.12
N MET A 242 -0.34 15.00 52.11
CA MET A 242 0.29 13.68 52.27
C MET A 242 1.75 13.81 52.68
N GLN A 243 2.53 14.71 52.07
CA GLN A 243 3.91 14.96 52.47
C GLN A 243 4.03 15.44 53.93
N ASP A 244 3.11 16.30 54.37
CA ASP A 244 3.09 16.77 55.76
C ASP A 244 2.74 15.64 56.75
N LEU A 245 1.79 14.77 56.38
CA LEU A 245 1.47 13.58 57.17
C LEU A 245 2.64 12.60 57.22
N ASP A 246 3.34 12.36 56.11
CA ASP A 246 4.53 11.50 56.07
C ASP A 246 5.64 12.06 56.97
N ARG A 247 5.87 13.38 56.97
CA ARG A 247 6.81 14.02 57.91
C ARG A 247 6.38 13.79 59.36
N HIS A 248 5.09 13.91 59.66
CA HIS A 248 4.58 13.64 60.99
C HIS A 248 4.77 12.18 61.41
N ILE A 249 4.51 11.22 60.51
CA ILE A 249 4.75 9.81 60.77
C ILE A 249 6.23 9.56 61.05
N GLN A 250 7.14 10.12 60.25
CA GLN A 250 8.59 10.00 60.46
C GLN A 250 9.03 10.56 61.81
N ASP A 251 8.50 11.71 62.23
CA ASP A 251 8.78 12.31 63.54
C ASP A 251 8.28 11.43 64.69
N VAL A 252 7.06 10.88 64.57
CA VAL A 252 6.50 9.94 65.55
C VAL A 252 7.32 8.65 65.61
N ASP A 253 7.72 8.07 64.48
CA ASP A 253 8.57 6.88 64.41
C ASP A 253 9.94 7.13 65.05
N ALA A 254 10.54 8.30 64.83
CA ALA A 254 11.79 8.68 65.47
C ALA A 254 11.64 8.74 67.00
N LYS A 255 10.54 9.34 67.49
CA LYS A 255 10.20 9.37 68.93
C LYS A 255 9.96 7.97 69.51
N ILE A 256 9.28 7.09 68.77
CA ILE A 256 9.07 5.69 69.17
C ILE A 256 10.42 4.99 69.33
N ARG A 257 11.30 5.07 68.32
CA ARG A 257 12.63 4.44 68.37
C ARG A 257 13.48 4.96 69.54
N GLN A 258 13.43 6.27 69.79
CA GLN A 258 14.10 6.88 70.94
C GLN A 258 13.55 6.32 72.26
N THR A 259 12.23 6.21 72.39
CA THR A 259 11.57 5.67 73.57
C THR A 259 11.89 4.19 73.78
N GLU A 260 11.91 3.39 72.71
CA GLU A 260 12.32 1.98 72.75
C GLU A 260 13.77 1.81 73.20
N ALA A 261 14.68 2.68 72.74
CA ALA A 261 16.08 2.69 73.18
C ALA A 261 16.19 2.98 74.68
N ILE A 262 15.47 3.98 75.18
CA ILE A 262 15.41 4.31 76.61
C ILE A 262 14.85 3.14 77.42
N LEU A 263 13.77 2.51 76.96
CA LEU A 263 13.18 1.32 77.59
C LEU A 263 14.17 0.16 77.65
N LYS A 264 14.96 -0.05 76.60
CA LYS A 264 16.00 -1.09 76.55
C LYS A 264 17.13 -0.82 77.53
N GLU A 265 17.56 0.43 77.68
CA GLU A 265 18.52 0.82 78.72
C GLU A 265 17.96 0.63 80.13
N LYS A 266 16.70 1.06 80.36
CA LYS A 266 16.03 0.84 81.64
C LYS A 266 15.97 -0.65 82.00
N ARG A 267 15.59 -1.51 81.07
CA ARG A 267 15.58 -2.97 81.29
C ARG A 267 16.96 -3.52 81.68
N LYS A 268 18.03 -3.07 81.00
CA LYS A 268 19.40 -3.44 81.39
C LYS A 268 19.74 -3.00 82.81
N LEU A 269 19.34 -1.81 83.21
CA LEU A 269 19.55 -1.31 84.57
C LEU A 269 18.74 -2.13 85.58
N ASP A 270 17.47 -2.43 85.30
CA ASP A 270 16.62 -3.28 86.15
C ASP A 270 17.23 -4.68 86.31
N ASP A 271 17.74 -5.29 85.24
CA ASP A 271 18.45 -6.59 85.27
C ASP A 271 19.72 -6.52 86.14
N GLN A 272 20.50 -5.43 86.02
CA GLN A 272 21.70 -5.21 86.85
C GLN A 272 21.35 -5.04 88.32
N VAL A 273 20.30 -4.28 88.63
CA VAL A 273 19.80 -4.10 90.00
C VAL A 273 19.31 -5.44 90.56
N ALA A 274 18.57 -6.23 89.79
CA ALA A 274 18.12 -7.55 90.20
C ALA A 274 19.31 -8.48 90.50
N THR A 275 20.32 -8.49 89.61
CA THR A 275 21.55 -9.29 89.78
C THR A 275 22.30 -8.86 91.04
N LYS A 276 22.53 -7.56 91.23
CA LYS A 276 23.22 -7.02 92.41
C LYS A 276 22.45 -7.27 93.71
N THR A 277 21.12 -7.21 93.66
CA THR A 277 20.26 -7.50 94.82
C THR A 277 20.34 -9.00 95.18
N ALA A 278 20.32 -9.88 94.18
CA ALA A 278 20.50 -11.32 94.38
C ALA A 278 21.89 -11.64 94.96
N GLU A 279 22.96 -11.08 94.40
CA GLU A 279 24.34 -11.18 94.92
C GLU A 279 24.41 -10.73 96.38
N ARG A 280 23.84 -9.57 96.72
CA ARG A 280 23.82 -9.05 98.10
C ARG A 280 23.09 -10.02 99.05
N SER A 281 21.96 -10.58 98.62
CA SER A 281 21.19 -11.52 99.44
C SER A 281 21.91 -12.85 99.67
N ALA A 282 22.63 -13.34 98.65
CA ALA A 282 23.41 -14.58 98.73
C ALA A 282 24.62 -14.40 99.65
N LEU A 283 25.36 -13.30 99.48
CA LEU A 283 26.49 -12.95 100.36
C LEU A 283 26.06 -12.75 101.81
N PHE A 284 24.89 -12.14 102.05
CA PHE A 284 24.35 -11.95 103.40
C PHE A 284 23.98 -13.31 104.04
N LYS A 285 23.34 -14.20 103.28
CA LYS A 285 23.07 -15.58 103.75
C LYS A 285 24.34 -16.36 104.03
N GLU A 286 25.33 -16.27 103.14
CA GLU A 286 26.61 -16.96 103.31
C GLU A 286 27.40 -16.42 104.51
N GLN A 287 27.38 -15.10 104.74
CA GLN A 287 27.97 -14.49 105.94
C GLN A 287 27.32 -15.05 107.20
N GLN A 288 25.98 -15.12 107.24
CA GLN A 288 25.24 -15.61 108.39
C GLN A 288 25.50 -17.10 108.64
N GLN A 289 25.57 -17.90 107.58
CA GLN A 289 25.86 -19.33 107.64
C GLN A 289 27.31 -19.61 108.08
N ARG A 290 28.29 -18.84 107.60
CA ARG A 290 29.69 -18.93 108.06
C ARG A 290 29.87 -18.49 109.51
N PHE A 291 29.03 -17.58 110.00
CA PHE A 291 29.02 -17.19 111.42
C PHE A 291 28.41 -18.29 112.31
N GLU A 292 27.41 -19.02 111.81
CA GLU A 292 26.77 -20.15 112.50
C GLU A 292 27.61 -21.44 112.48
N ASP A 293 28.44 -21.65 111.44
CA ASP A 293 29.30 -22.84 111.28
C ASP A 293 30.66 -22.75 112.03
N LEU A 294 30.95 -21.63 112.71
CA LEU A 294 32.15 -21.47 113.52
C LEU A 294 31.97 -22.12 114.91
N ALA A 295 32.64 -23.24 115.14
CA ALA A 295 32.54 -24.03 116.38
C ALA A 295 33.38 -23.52 117.56
N GLU A 296 34.35 -22.63 117.33
CA GLU A 296 35.18 -21.98 118.36
C GLU A 296 35.62 -20.58 117.89
N GLU A 297 35.69 -19.63 118.83
CA GLU A 297 36.17 -18.27 118.61
C GLU A 297 37.70 -18.28 118.66
N ASN A 298 38.36 -17.88 117.56
CA ASN A 298 39.81 -17.99 117.43
C ASN A 298 40.51 -16.80 118.12
N ASP A 299 41.14 -17.05 119.28
CA ASP A 299 41.79 -16.06 120.16
C ASP A 299 43.27 -15.75 119.81
N ASP A 300 43.72 -16.12 118.60
CA ASP A 300 45.11 -15.85 118.18
C ASP A 300 45.35 -14.35 117.96
N PRO A 301 46.50 -13.79 118.41
CA PRO A 301 46.82 -12.39 118.21
C PRO A 301 46.93 -12.02 116.72
N ASP A 302 46.37 -10.86 116.36
CA ASP A 302 46.35 -10.27 115.02
C ASP A 302 47.71 -10.27 114.31
N GLU A 303 48.81 -10.22 115.06
CA GLU A 303 50.18 -10.20 114.53
C GLU A 303 50.61 -11.55 113.93
N ASP A 304 50.21 -12.67 114.54
CA ASP A 304 50.47 -14.02 114.03
C ASP A 304 49.53 -14.36 112.86
N LEU A 305 48.27 -13.92 112.94
CA LEU A 305 47.33 -13.95 111.81
C LEU A 305 47.86 -13.13 110.62
N ARG A 306 48.46 -11.96 110.85
CA ARG A 306 49.11 -11.16 109.80
C ARG A 306 50.34 -11.83 109.20
N LYS A 307 51.19 -12.47 110.01
CA LYS A 307 52.33 -13.26 109.52
C LYS A 307 51.88 -14.46 108.68
N TRP A 308 50.88 -15.19 109.14
CA TRP A 308 50.28 -16.28 108.37
C TRP A 308 49.63 -15.76 107.11
N ASN A 309 48.91 -14.64 107.16
CA ASN A 309 48.32 -13.99 106.01
C ASN A 309 49.38 -13.47 105.02
N GLU A 310 50.52 -12.96 105.47
CA GLU A 310 51.64 -12.56 104.60
C GLU A 310 52.32 -13.77 103.97
N GLN A 311 52.55 -14.85 104.72
CA GLN A 311 53.10 -16.11 104.18
C GLN A 311 52.11 -16.79 103.23
N PHE A 312 50.81 -16.79 103.55
CA PHE A 312 49.75 -17.28 102.69
C PHE A 312 49.59 -16.38 101.47
N ASN A 313 49.67 -15.06 101.58
CA ASN A 313 49.58 -14.14 100.45
C ASN A 313 50.82 -14.23 99.56
N ALA A 314 52.01 -14.44 100.12
CA ALA A 314 53.21 -14.73 99.33
C ALA A 314 53.06 -16.06 98.58
N ARG A 315 52.53 -17.10 99.24
CA ARG A 315 52.27 -18.40 98.62
C ARG A 315 51.13 -18.35 97.61
N ILE A 316 50.09 -17.56 97.86
CA ILE A 316 48.98 -17.26 96.96
C ILE A 316 49.49 -16.45 95.78
N ALA A 317 50.39 -15.49 95.95
CA ALA A 317 50.96 -14.71 94.85
C ALA A 317 51.80 -15.62 93.93
N VAL A 318 52.62 -16.51 94.51
CA VAL A 318 53.36 -17.54 93.73
C VAL A 318 52.41 -18.52 93.04
N LEU A 319 51.34 -18.95 93.72
CA LEU A 319 50.33 -19.83 93.13
C LEU A 319 49.48 -19.10 92.07
N GLN A 320 49.16 -17.83 92.25
CA GLN A 320 48.44 -17.00 91.29
C GLN A 320 49.30 -16.69 90.08
N ASP A 321 50.61 -16.50 90.24
CA ASP A 321 51.53 -16.36 89.12
C ASP A 321 51.67 -17.69 88.38
N LYS A 322 51.75 -18.82 89.10
CA LYS A 322 51.64 -20.16 88.50
C LYS A 322 50.30 -20.39 87.80
N ILE A 323 49.18 -19.94 88.37
CA ILE A 323 47.84 -20.05 87.76
C ILE A 323 47.75 -19.14 86.54
N LYS A 324 48.29 -17.92 86.57
CA LYS A 324 48.35 -17.03 85.41
C LYS A 324 49.22 -17.62 84.31
N LYS A 325 50.35 -18.22 84.67
CA LYS A 325 51.23 -18.92 83.73
C LYS A 325 50.56 -20.15 83.15
N SER A 326 49.98 -21.02 83.98
CA SER A 326 49.18 -22.16 83.54
C SER A 326 47.94 -21.76 82.75
N ASN A 327 47.27 -20.65 83.05
CA ASN A 327 46.13 -20.16 82.26
C ASN A 327 46.58 -19.58 80.92
N ARG A 328 47.74 -18.93 80.86
CA ARG A 328 48.37 -18.56 79.58
C ARG A 328 48.76 -19.79 78.80
N ASP A 329 49.34 -20.80 79.44
CA ASP A 329 49.71 -22.06 78.81
C ASP A 329 48.44 -22.82 78.34
N ILE A 330 47.37 -22.86 79.13
CA ILE A 330 46.07 -23.42 78.75
C ILE A 330 45.49 -22.65 77.57
N LYS A 331 45.52 -21.31 77.59
CA LYS A 331 45.00 -20.50 76.50
C LYS A 331 45.83 -20.67 75.24
N ASP A 332 47.16 -20.75 75.35
CA ASP A 332 48.05 -21.06 74.23
C ASP A 332 47.82 -22.48 73.71
N ILE A 333 47.60 -23.46 74.60
CA ILE A 333 47.25 -24.84 74.24
C ILE A 333 45.86 -24.91 73.61
N GLU A 334 44.86 -24.16 74.08
CA GLU A 334 43.53 -24.07 73.49
C GLU A 334 43.59 -23.38 72.13
N THR A 335 44.41 -22.34 71.99
CA THR A 335 44.60 -21.66 70.70
C THR A 335 45.29 -22.61 69.73
N LYS A 336 46.34 -23.33 70.17
CA LYS A 336 47.00 -24.38 69.39
C LYS A 336 46.10 -25.58 69.11
N SER A 337 45.21 -25.94 70.04
CA SER A 337 44.23 -27.02 69.91
C SER A 337 43.15 -26.62 68.91
N ASN A 338 42.65 -25.39 68.96
CA ASN A 338 41.70 -24.84 67.99
C ASN A 338 42.33 -24.71 66.61
N ILE A 339 43.57 -24.23 66.50
CA ILE A 339 44.31 -24.18 65.23
C ILE A 339 44.51 -25.60 64.70
N SER A 340 44.94 -26.54 65.55
CA SER A 340 45.08 -27.96 65.20
C SER A 340 43.74 -28.58 64.81
N GLN A 341 42.63 -28.25 65.48
CA GLN A 341 41.30 -28.74 65.19
C GLN A 341 40.77 -28.18 63.87
N GLN A 342 41.03 -26.89 63.59
CA GLN A 342 40.75 -26.30 62.29
C GLN A 342 41.57 -26.94 61.19
N GLN A 343 42.86 -27.23 61.44
CA GLN A 343 43.71 -27.98 60.51
C GLN A 343 43.21 -29.41 60.32
N ILE A 344 42.84 -30.13 61.39
CA ILE A 344 42.24 -31.46 61.33
C ILE A 344 40.93 -31.42 60.55
N ASN A 345 40.07 -30.43 60.75
CA ASN A 345 38.82 -30.28 60.00
C ASN A 345 39.10 -29.99 58.52
N LYS A 346 40.11 -29.15 58.22
CA LYS A 346 40.56 -28.88 56.85
C LYS A 346 41.10 -30.14 56.19
N TYR A 347 42.01 -30.86 56.85
CA TYR A 347 42.57 -32.12 56.38
C TYR A 347 41.51 -33.22 56.27
N ASN A 348 40.54 -33.30 57.18
CA ASN A 348 39.41 -34.23 57.06
C ASN A 348 38.52 -33.88 55.86
N GLY A 349 38.32 -32.59 55.59
CA GLY A 349 37.65 -32.12 54.38
C GLY A 349 38.43 -32.50 53.11
N GLU A 350 39.74 -32.31 53.11
CA GLU A 350 40.62 -32.70 51.99
C GLU A 350 40.69 -34.23 51.82
N VAL A 351 40.83 -35.00 52.91
CA VAL A 351 40.78 -36.46 52.91
C VAL A 351 39.41 -36.95 52.44
N GLY A 352 38.32 -36.31 52.84
CA GLY A 352 36.97 -36.63 52.36
C GLY A 352 36.82 -36.38 50.86
N LYS A 353 37.36 -35.26 50.35
CA LYS A 353 37.41 -34.97 48.91
C LYS A 353 38.26 -35.98 48.15
N LEU A 354 39.49 -36.24 48.61
CA LEU A 354 40.41 -37.19 48.00
C LEU A 354 39.89 -38.62 48.06
N LYS A 355 39.20 -39.03 49.13
CA LYS A 355 38.53 -40.34 49.22
C LYS A 355 37.39 -40.46 48.20
N LYS A 356 36.54 -39.43 48.08
CA LYS A 356 35.50 -39.41 47.04
C LYS A 356 36.11 -39.44 45.64
N GLU A 357 37.16 -38.68 45.38
CA GLU A 357 37.88 -38.71 44.11
C GLU A 357 38.53 -40.07 43.84
N ALA A 358 39.09 -40.72 44.87
CA ALA A 358 39.64 -42.06 44.76
C ALA A 358 38.55 -43.12 44.50
N GLU A 359 37.40 -43.04 45.17
CA GLU A 359 36.24 -43.92 44.93
C GLU A 359 35.68 -43.74 43.51
N ILE A 360 35.56 -42.49 43.04
CA ILE A 360 35.16 -42.18 41.66
C ILE A 360 36.21 -42.71 40.68
N TYR A 361 37.50 -42.52 40.95
CA TYR A 361 38.56 -43.02 40.09
C TYR A 361 38.57 -44.56 40.02
N GLU A 362 38.29 -45.23 41.12
CA GLU A 362 38.18 -46.69 41.17
C GLU A 362 36.93 -47.20 40.44
N SER A 363 35.79 -46.50 40.54
CA SER A 363 34.60 -46.83 39.75
C SER A 363 34.84 -46.64 38.26
N LEU A 364 35.49 -45.54 37.86
CA LEU A 364 35.86 -45.26 36.47
C LEU A 364 36.86 -46.30 35.93
N LYS A 365 37.81 -46.77 36.74
CA LYS A 365 38.69 -47.87 36.35
C LYS A 365 37.92 -49.16 36.11
N LYS A 366 37.00 -49.52 37.00
CA LYS A 366 36.13 -50.70 36.81
C LYS A 366 35.29 -50.57 35.55
N GLU A 367 34.69 -49.40 35.31
CA GLU A 367 33.91 -49.13 34.10
C GLU A 367 34.79 -49.27 32.85
N ARG A 368 35.94 -48.59 32.81
CA ARG A 368 36.93 -48.69 31.72
C ARG A 368 37.27 -50.15 31.43
N ASP A 369 37.58 -50.91 32.46
CA ASP A 369 38.00 -52.31 32.33
C ASP A 369 36.85 -53.20 31.83
N SER A 370 35.63 -52.99 32.33
CA SER A 370 34.42 -53.66 31.82
C SER A 370 34.11 -53.28 30.37
N THR A 371 34.28 -52.03 29.97
CA THR A 371 34.07 -51.58 28.58
C THR A 371 35.13 -52.20 27.65
N ILE A 372 36.39 -52.25 28.07
CA ILE A 372 37.45 -52.94 27.31
C ILE A 372 37.10 -54.42 27.16
N GLN A 373 36.67 -55.09 28.24
CA GLN A 373 36.23 -56.49 28.19
C GLN A 373 35.08 -56.70 27.21
N GLU A 374 34.07 -55.84 27.24
CA GLU A 374 32.92 -55.93 26.35
C GLU A 374 33.29 -55.70 24.89
N LEU A 375 34.08 -54.66 24.58
CA LEU A 375 34.49 -54.37 23.21
C LEU A 375 35.39 -55.45 22.62
N TYR A 376 36.28 -56.04 23.43
CA TYR A 376 37.08 -57.19 23.01
C TYR A 376 36.24 -58.43 22.74
N ARG A 377 35.18 -58.65 23.54
CA ARG A 377 34.22 -59.73 23.36
C ARG A 377 33.39 -59.55 22.09
N GLN A 378 32.86 -58.34 21.85
CA GLN A 378 32.02 -58.05 20.68
C GLN A 378 32.80 -58.10 19.36
N HIS A 379 34.04 -57.63 19.34
CA HIS A 379 34.84 -57.52 18.12
C HIS A 379 35.90 -58.63 17.97
N ASN A 380 35.86 -59.67 18.82
CA ASN A 380 36.74 -60.84 18.79
C ASN A 380 38.25 -60.48 18.74
N LEU A 381 38.70 -59.58 19.63
CA LEU A 381 40.05 -59.00 19.59
C LEU A 381 41.10 -59.78 20.42
N GLY A 382 40.77 -61.00 20.84
CA GLY A 382 41.64 -61.91 21.60
C GLY A 382 41.30 -61.99 23.09
N SER A 383 42.07 -62.78 23.85
CA SER A 383 41.88 -62.92 25.29
C SER A 383 42.46 -61.73 26.07
N LEU A 384 41.76 -61.36 27.14
CA LEU A 384 42.18 -60.31 28.06
C LEU A 384 42.65 -60.91 29.40
N PRO A 385 43.56 -60.24 30.13
CA PRO A 385 43.94 -60.64 31.49
C PRO A 385 42.77 -60.47 32.49
N LYS A 386 42.92 -60.98 33.72
CA LYS A 386 41.93 -60.73 34.79
C LYS A 386 42.01 -59.26 35.24
N THR A 387 40.85 -58.65 35.46
CA THR A 387 40.71 -57.27 35.96
C THR A 387 41.06 -57.19 37.46
N PRO A 388 41.49 -56.02 37.96
CA PRO A 388 41.63 -54.72 37.26
C PRO A 388 42.91 -54.59 36.43
N PHE A 389 42.83 -53.86 35.30
CA PHE A 389 43.96 -53.59 34.42
C PHE A 389 44.83 -52.46 34.97
N SER A 390 46.15 -52.59 34.85
CA SER A 390 47.05 -51.45 35.04
C SER A 390 46.80 -50.40 33.96
N ASN A 391 47.15 -49.13 34.21
CA ASN A 391 46.93 -48.06 33.25
C ASN A 391 47.66 -48.30 31.92
N ASP A 392 48.85 -48.90 31.96
CA ASP A 392 49.62 -49.24 30.74
C ASP A 392 48.96 -50.38 29.96
N VAL A 393 48.44 -51.40 30.67
CA VAL A 393 47.72 -52.53 30.05
C VAL A 393 46.43 -52.02 29.39
N ALA A 394 45.63 -51.22 30.10
CA ALA A 394 44.42 -50.62 29.54
C ALA A 394 44.71 -49.72 28.33
N SER A 395 45.77 -48.89 28.40
CA SER A 395 46.16 -48.02 27.29
C SER A 395 46.60 -48.79 26.05
N ASN A 396 47.32 -49.90 26.22
CA ASN A 396 47.67 -50.79 25.12
C ASN A 396 46.44 -51.46 24.49
N HIS A 397 45.48 -51.92 25.30
CA HIS A 397 44.24 -52.49 24.80
C HIS A 397 43.36 -51.46 24.09
N ILE A 398 43.25 -50.25 24.62
CA ILE A 398 42.56 -49.12 23.97
C ILE A 398 43.26 -48.76 22.65
N SER A 399 44.59 -48.74 22.61
CA SER A 399 45.33 -48.46 21.36
C SER A 399 45.05 -49.51 20.28
N ARG A 400 44.91 -50.78 20.67
CA ARG A 400 44.53 -51.87 19.76
C ARG A 400 43.06 -51.84 19.33
N LEU A 401 42.16 -51.40 20.21
CA LEU A 401 40.78 -51.08 19.85
C LEU A 401 40.74 -49.94 18.84
N ASN A 402 41.49 -48.86 19.07
CA ASN A 402 41.57 -47.71 18.17
C ASN A 402 42.20 -48.07 16.82
N SER A 403 43.20 -48.95 16.77
CA SER A 403 43.73 -49.43 15.49
C SER A 403 42.68 -50.23 14.72
N ARG A 404 41.93 -51.10 15.40
CA ARG A 404 40.84 -51.84 14.76
C ARG A 404 39.72 -50.92 14.29
N LEU A 405 39.39 -49.90 15.09
CA LEU A 405 38.38 -48.91 14.73
C LEU A 405 38.83 -48.13 13.48
N LYS A 406 40.09 -47.71 13.41
CA LYS A 406 40.67 -47.11 12.19
C LYS A 406 40.63 -48.04 10.99
N ASP A 407 40.90 -49.34 11.16
CA ASP A 407 40.76 -50.31 10.07
C ASP A 407 39.31 -50.44 9.60
N LEU A 408 38.35 -50.46 10.53
CA LEU A 408 36.92 -50.51 10.20
C LEU A 408 36.46 -49.22 9.52
N GLU A 409 36.90 -48.06 10.00
CA GLU A 409 36.65 -46.75 9.37
C GLU A 409 37.23 -46.71 7.96
N ARG A 410 38.46 -47.20 7.75
CA ARG A 410 39.08 -47.25 6.44
C ARG A 410 38.35 -48.20 5.49
N ASN A 411 37.93 -49.37 5.97
CA ASN A 411 37.09 -50.29 5.18
C ASN A 411 35.73 -49.68 4.83
N LEU A 412 35.15 -48.90 5.75
CA LEU A 412 33.88 -48.21 5.53
C LEU A 412 34.04 -47.07 4.53
N ASP A 413 35.14 -46.33 4.59
CA ASP A 413 35.47 -45.27 3.63
C ASP A 413 35.80 -45.84 2.24
N GLU A 414 36.51 -46.97 2.16
CA GLU A 414 36.75 -47.70 0.91
C GLU A 414 35.44 -48.23 0.31
N LYS A 415 34.54 -48.79 1.13
CA LYS A 415 33.20 -49.18 0.67
C LYS A 415 32.34 -47.99 0.23
N LYS A 416 32.42 -46.86 0.93
CA LYS A 416 31.72 -45.63 0.53
C LYS A 416 32.25 -45.11 -0.80
N LYS A 417 33.57 -45.07 -1.00
CA LYS A 417 34.17 -44.69 -2.29
C LYS A 417 33.77 -45.63 -3.42
N SER A 418 33.80 -46.95 -3.18
CA SER A 418 33.32 -47.94 -4.16
C SER A 418 31.84 -47.74 -4.49
N MET A 419 31.00 -47.48 -3.49
CA MET A 419 29.56 -47.26 -3.70
C MET A 419 29.27 -45.92 -4.37
N ASP A 420 30.03 -44.87 -4.06
CA ASP A 420 29.97 -43.56 -4.73
C ASP A 420 30.46 -43.65 -6.18
N GLU A 421 31.47 -44.48 -6.48
CA GLU A 421 31.92 -44.76 -7.84
C GLU A 421 30.86 -45.54 -8.64
N GLU A 422 30.23 -46.55 -8.05
CA GLU A 422 29.08 -47.25 -8.65
C GLU A 422 27.89 -46.30 -8.88
N LEU A 423 27.58 -45.43 -7.90
CA LEU A 423 26.54 -44.40 -8.02
C LEU A 423 26.88 -43.39 -9.11
N LYS A 424 28.13 -42.96 -9.23
CA LYS A 424 28.59 -42.01 -10.26
C LYS A 424 28.53 -42.62 -11.66
N VAL A 425 28.85 -43.91 -11.81
CA VAL A 425 28.67 -44.65 -13.06
C VAL A 425 27.19 -44.75 -13.42
N ALA A 426 26.32 -45.09 -12.47
CA ALA A 426 24.87 -45.14 -12.69
C ALA A 426 24.28 -43.75 -13.02
N TRP A 427 24.76 -42.68 -12.37
CA TRP A 427 24.34 -41.31 -12.62
C TRP A 427 24.80 -40.80 -13.99
N ASN A 428 25.99 -41.18 -14.45
CA ASN A 428 26.47 -40.85 -15.80
C ASN A 428 25.66 -41.60 -16.88
N LEU A 429 25.36 -42.89 -16.68
CA LEU A 429 24.47 -43.66 -17.58
C LEU A 429 23.05 -43.08 -17.62
N TYR A 430 22.54 -42.62 -16.47
CA TYR A 430 21.25 -41.93 -16.39
C TYR A 430 21.31 -40.55 -17.05
N GLY A 431 22.39 -39.79 -16.86
CA GLY A 431 22.64 -38.51 -17.52
C GLY A 431 22.66 -38.63 -19.04
N ASP A 432 23.45 -39.56 -19.58
CA ASP A 432 23.54 -39.83 -21.02
C ASP A 432 22.19 -40.28 -21.62
N SER A 433 21.40 -41.08 -20.89
CA SER A 433 20.04 -41.45 -21.33
C SER A 433 19.04 -40.30 -21.18
N SER A 434 19.16 -39.48 -20.13
CA SER A 434 18.31 -38.32 -19.89
C SER A 434 18.55 -37.24 -20.94
N ASP A 435 19.80 -36.98 -21.32
CA ASP A 435 20.14 -35.99 -22.33
C ASP A 435 19.74 -36.47 -23.74
N ARG A 436 19.90 -37.75 -24.07
CA ARG A 436 19.28 -38.33 -25.29
C ARG A 436 17.76 -38.22 -25.30
N CYS A 437 17.10 -38.38 -24.14
CA CYS A 437 15.65 -38.25 -24.03
C CYS A 437 15.21 -36.78 -24.18
N LYS A 438 15.95 -35.82 -23.60
CA LYS A 438 15.72 -34.38 -23.77
C LYS A 438 15.94 -33.92 -25.20
N GLU A 439 16.94 -34.46 -25.90
CA GLU A 439 17.23 -34.14 -27.30
C GLU A 439 16.11 -34.63 -28.22
N VAL A 440 15.62 -35.86 -28.00
CA VAL A 440 14.45 -36.42 -28.71
C VAL A 440 13.15 -35.69 -28.34
N GLU A 441 12.96 -35.29 -27.08
CA GLU A 441 11.80 -34.46 -26.68
C GLU A 441 11.85 -33.04 -27.24
N ALA A 442 13.04 -32.44 -27.39
CA ALA A 442 13.25 -31.15 -28.02
C ALA A 442 12.96 -31.22 -29.52
N GLU A 443 13.42 -32.28 -30.21
CA GLU A 443 13.06 -32.56 -31.60
C GLU A 443 11.55 -32.79 -31.77
N LYS A 444 10.91 -33.52 -30.85
CA LYS A 444 9.46 -33.75 -30.84
C LYS A 444 8.68 -32.46 -30.60
N ARG A 445 9.13 -31.60 -29.67
CA ARG A 445 8.52 -30.29 -29.41
C ARG A 445 8.68 -29.34 -30.60
N ALA A 446 9.86 -29.26 -31.20
CA ALA A 446 10.11 -28.46 -32.39
C ALA A 446 9.24 -28.93 -33.58
N LYS A 447 9.11 -30.26 -33.80
CA LYS A 447 8.23 -30.79 -34.84
C LYS A 447 6.74 -30.59 -34.53
N LEU A 448 6.29 -30.66 -33.27
CA LEU A 448 4.92 -30.33 -32.86
C LEU A 448 4.59 -28.85 -33.04
N GLU A 449 5.56 -27.97 -32.84
CA GLU A 449 5.40 -26.51 -32.99
C GLU A 449 5.35 -26.11 -34.47
N ILE A 450 6.19 -26.74 -35.31
CA ILE A 450 6.08 -26.67 -36.78
C ILE A 450 4.75 -27.26 -37.26
N GLN A 451 4.28 -28.37 -36.68
CA GLN A 451 3.00 -28.99 -37.02
C GLN A 451 1.80 -28.11 -36.61
N ARG A 452 1.83 -27.46 -35.44
CA ARG A 452 0.80 -26.50 -35.02
C ARG A 452 0.81 -25.24 -35.90
N GLY A 453 1.98 -24.73 -36.27
CA GLY A 453 2.11 -23.61 -37.20
C GLY A 453 1.61 -23.93 -38.62
N THR A 454 1.87 -25.14 -39.11
CA THR A 454 1.33 -25.62 -40.40
C THR A 454 -0.16 -25.94 -40.34
N MET A 455 -0.69 -26.46 -39.23
CA MET A 455 -2.14 -26.60 -39.02
C MET A 455 -2.86 -25.25 -38.95
N ALA A 456 -2.27 -24.25 -38.28
CA ALA A 456 -2.81 -22.90 -38.22
C ALA A 456 -2.84 -22.25 -39.62
N ARG A 457 -1.73 -22.34 -40.38
CA ARG A 457 -1.69 -21.89 -41.79
C ARG A 457 -2.64 -22.68 -42.69
N LYS A 458 -2.83 -23.98 -42.45
CA LYS A 458 -3.80 -24.79 -43.20
C LYS A 458 -5.23 -24.37 -42.89
N LYS A 459 -5.57 -24.09 -41.62
CA LYS A 459 -6.90 -23.62 -41.22
C LYS A 459 -7.18 -22.20 -41.72
N GLU A 460 -6.16 -21.34 -41.79
CA GLU A 460 -6.24 -20.01 -42.39
C GLU A 460 -6.46 -20.10 -43.92
N LYS A 461 -5.74 -21.00 -44.60
CA LYS A 461 -5.94 -21.27 -46.04
C LYS A 461 -7.25 -22.02 -46.35
N GLU A 462 -7.76 -22.87 -45.46
CA GLU A 462 -9.08 -23.49 -45.57
C GLU A 462 -10.18 -22.43 -45.37
N ASN A 463 -10.01 -21.48 -44.45
CA ASN A 463 -10.91 -20.34 -44.32
C ASN A 463 -10.86 -19.41 -45.54
N GLU A 464 -9.69 -19.16 -46.13
CA GLU A 464 -9.57 -18.42 -47.40
C GLU A 464 -10.18 -19.19 -48.58
N ARG A 465 -9.98 -20.52 -48.65
CA ARG A 465 -10.63 -21.38 -49.65
C ARG A 465 -12.14 -21.36 -49.47
N ASP A 466 -12.69 -21.50 -48.27
CA ASP A 466 -14.14 -21.49 -48.02
C ASP A 466 -14.75 -20.10 -48.25
N LYS A 467 -13.92 -19.04 -48.25
CA LYS A 467 -14.31 -17.69 -48.68
C LYS A 467 -14.31 -17.57 -50.21
N LEU A 468 -13.28 -18.10 -50.87
CA LEU A 468 -13.15 -18.12 -52.34
C LEU A 468 -14.11 -19.12 -53.02
N GLU A 469 -14.47 -20.24 -52.39
CA GLU A 469 -15.49 -21.19 -52.88
C GLU A 469 -16.91 -20.65 -52.69
N ARG A 470 -17.14 -19.79 -51.68
CA ARG A 470 -18.38 -18.98 -51.62
C ARG A 470 -18.43 -17.94 -52.74
N ASP A 471 -17.31 -17.28 -53.04
CA ASP A 471 -17.24 -16.32 -54.15
C ASP A 471 -17.29 -17.00 -55.54
N ILE A 472 -16.79 -18.24 -55.69
CA ILE A 472 -16.87 -19.03 -56.95
C ILE A 472 -18.22 -19.76 -57.09
N SER A 473 -18.91 -20.08 -55.99
CA SER A 473 -20.27 -20.65 -56.04
C SER A 473 -21.33 -19.60 -56.38
N ASP A 474 -21.10 -18.30 -56.14
CA ASP A 474 -22.00 -17.23 -56.59
C ASP A 474 -21.74 -16.80 -58.05
N ASP A 475 -20.48 -16.88 -58.54
CA ASP A 475 -20.14 -16.51 -59.92
C ASP A 475 -20.29 -17.66 -60.95
N LYS A 476 -20.21 -18.93 -60.56
CA LYS A 476 -20.52 -20.05 -61.48
C LYS A 476 -21.99 -20.44 -61.55
N MET A 477 -22.82 -20.01 -60.60
CA MET A 477 -24.29 -20.10 -60.71
C MET A 477 -24.86 -19.04 -61.68
N ARG A 478 -24.11 -17.97 -61.97
CA ARG A 478 -24.51 -16.92 -62.94
C ARG A 478 -23.95 -17.12 -64.36
N LEU A 479 -22.90 -17.93 -64.53
CA LEU A 479 -22.31 -18.24 -65.84
C LEU A 479 -22.76 -19.59 -66.44
N ILE A 480 -23.46 -20.44 -65.68
CA ILE A 480 -24.15 -21.62 -66.22
C ILE A 480 -25.60 -21.28 -66.64
N ASP A 481 -26.23 -20.28 -66.01
CA ASP A 481 -27.58 -19.79 -66.39
C ASP A 481 -27.57 -18.81 -67.60
N GLN A 482 -26.38 -18.43 -68.10
CA GLN A 482 -26.19 -17.62 -69.32
C GLN A 482 -25.60 -18.39 -70.51
N LYS A 483 -25.30 -19.69 -70.38
CA LYS A 483 -24.87 -20.55 -71.52
C LYS A 483 -25.89 -21.61 -71.96
N GLU A 484 -27.04 -21.72 -71.28
CA GLU A 484 -28.20 -22.53 -71.71
C GLU A 484 -29.38 -21.71 -72.28
N LYS A 485 -29.21 -20.38 -72.47
CA LYS A 485 -30.24 -19.50 -73.07
C LYS A 485 -29.80 -18.71 -74.32
N SER A 486 -28.63 -19.00 -74.89
CA SER A 486 -28.17 -18.33 -76.13
C SER A 486 -27.25 -19.18 -77.02
N LEU A 487 -27.56 -20.47 -77.15
CA LEU A 487 -27.20 -21.28 -78.32
C LEU A 487 -28.45 -22.04 -78.80
N TYR A 488 -29.49 -21.25 -79.04
CA TYR A 488 -30.29 -21.28 -80.26
C TYR A 488 -29.77 -20.15 -81.15
#